data_AF-A0A1J3E6F1-F1
#
_entry.id   AF-A0A1J3E6F1-F1
#
_cell.length_a   1.000
_cell.length_b   1.000
_cell.length_c   1.000
_cell.angle_alpha   90.00
_cell.angle_beta   90.00
_cell.angle_gamma   90.00
#
_symmetry.space_group_name_H-M   'P 1'
#
loop_
_entity.id
_entity.type
_entity.pdbx_description
1 polymer ?
#
loop_
_entity_poly.entity_id
_entity_poly.type
_entity_poly.pdbx_seq_one_letter_code
_entity_poly.pdbx_strand_id
1 'polypeptide(L)'
;NKCNVGYAFINLTEPKNIVPFYKAFNGKKWEKFNSEKVASLAYGRIQGKSALIAHFQNSSLMNEDKRCRPILFHTAGPNAGDQEPFPMGSNIRSRPGKTRTSSIENYTNLSSSFENREEAPNGTDSI
;
A
#
# COMPACT_ATOMS: atom_id res chain seq x y z
N ASN A 1 16.25 -9.30 8.07
CA ASN A 1 15.73 -9.16 6.69
C ASN A 1 14.44 -8.34 6.69
N LYS A 2 14.47 -7.15 6.10
CA LYS A 2 13.30 -6.28 5.90
C LYS A 2 12.63 -6.67 4.57
N CYS A 3 11.93 -7.79 4.55
CA CYS A 3 11.39 -8.37 3.33
C CYS A 3 9.91 -8.74 3.51
N ASN A 4 9.18 -8.83 2.40
CA ASN A 4 7.81 -9.36 2.41
C ASN A 4 7.81 -10.89 2.67
N VAL A 5 6.63 -11.43 2.97
CA VAL A 5 6.41 -12.85 3.26
C VAL A 5 6.07 -13.68 2.01
N GLY A 6 6.20 -13.10 0.82
CA GLY A 6 6.00 -13.81 -0.46
C GLY A 6 4.58 -13.85 -1.00
N TYR A 7 3.61 -13.21 -0.34
CA TYR A 7 2.23 -13.10 -0.83
C TYR A 7 1.61 -11.75 -0.44
N ALA A 8 0.50 -11.41 -1.09
CA ALA A 8 -0.30 -10.23 -0.82
C ALA A 8 -1.79 -10.52 -1.03
N PHE A 9 -2.65 -9.68 -0.44
CA PHE A 9 -4.08 -9.67 -0.69
C PHE A 9 -4.47 -8.37 -1.39
N ILE A 10 -5.31 -8.47 -2.41
CA ILE A 10 -5.85 -7.32 -3.14
C ILE A 10 -7.34 -7.56 -3.31
N ASN A 11 -8.15 -6.58 -2.92
CA ASN A 11 -9.59 -6.59 -3.16
C ASN A 11 -9.90 -5.61 -4.30
N LEU A 12 -10.32 -6.11 -5.45
CA LEU A 12 -10.72 -5.28 -6.59
C LEU A 12 -12.13 -4.72 -6.38
N THR A 13 -12.40 -3.54 -6.93
CA THR A 13 -13.72 -2.88 -6.86
C THR A 13 -14.80 -3.65 -7.62
N GLU A 14 -14.44 -4.18 -8.78
CA GLU A 14 -15.35 -4.94 -9.64
C GLU A 14 -14.76 -6.32 -10.00
N PRO A 15 -15.56 -7.41 -9.92
CA PRO A 15 -15.11 -8.75 -10.28
C PRO A 15 -14.61 -8.88 -11.72
N LYS A 16 -15.15 -8.08 -12.65
CA LYS A 16 -14.73 -8.08 -14.06
C LYS A 16 -13.26 -7.73 -14.26
N ASN A 17 -12.66 -6.99 -13.33
CA ASN A 17 -11.25 -6.59 -13.37
C ASN A 17 -10.30 -7.74 -12.97
N ILE A 18 -10.81 -8.82 -12.37
CA ILE A 18 -9.99 -9.98 -11.99
C ILE A 18 -9.43 -10.68 -13.22
N VAL A 19 -10.21 -10.82 -14.29
CA VAL A 19 -9.80 -11.52 -15.52
C VAL A 19 -8.61 -10.82 -16.21
N PRO A 20 -8.66 -9.52 -16.54
CA PRO A 20 -7.51 -8.84 -17.13
C PRO A 20 -6.30 -8.82 -16.19
N PHE A 21 -6.52 -8.64 -14.88
CA PHE A 21 -5.43 -8.70 -13.89
C PHE A 21 -4.76 -10.08 -13.87
N TYR A 22 -5.54 -11.16 -13.89
CA TYR A 22 -5.03 -12.53 -13.94
C TYR A 22 -4.22 -12.79 -15.20
N LYS A 23 -4.73 -12.40 -16.37
CA LYS A 23 -4.00 -12.56 -17.65
C LYS A 23 -2.70 -11.77 -17.69
N ALA A 24 -2.66 -10.59 -17.06
CA ALA A 24 -1.49 -9.75 -17.02
C ALA A 24 -0.38 -10.30 -16.10
N PHE A 25 -0.73 -10.85 -14.94
CA PHE A 25 0.25 -11.20 -13.90
C PHE A 25 0.48 -12.70 -13.71
N ASN A 26 -0.54 -13.54 -13.87
CA ASN A 26 -0.39 -14.97 -13.58
C ASN A 26 0.60 -15.64 -14.54
N GLY A 27 1.53 -16.42 -14.00
CA GLY A 27 2.58 -17.09 -14.77
C GLY A 27 3.72 -16.17 -15.24
N LYS A 28 3.72 -14.89 -14.86
CA LYS A 28 4.81 -13.95 -15.19
C LYS A 28 5.91 -13.96 -14.14
N LYS A 29 7.16 -13.82 -14.56
CA LYS A 29 8.30 -13.64 -13.66
C LYS A 29 8.34 -12.21 -13.13
N TRP A 30 8.83 -12.04 -11.90
CA TRP A 30 9.09 -10.70 -11.38
C TRP A 30 10.36 -10.14 -12.01
N GLU A 31 10.25 -9.02 -12.71
CA GLU A 31 11.35 -8.42 -13.48
C GLU A 31 12.46 -7.79 -12.62
N LYS A 32 12.16 -7.52 -11.35
CA LYS A 32 13.08 -6.85 -10.42
C LYS A 32 13.84 -7.84 -9.56
N PHE A 33 15.00 -7.39 -9.08
CA PHE A 33 15.83 -8.09 -8.09
C PHE A 33 16.36 -9.46 -8.54
N ASN A 34 16.52 -9.68 -9.86
CA ASN A 34 16.93 -10.98 -10.44
C ASN A 34 16.08 -12.14 -9.91
N SER A 35 14.80 -11.89 -9.66
CA SER A 35 13.94 -12.88 -9.03
C SER A 35 13.51 -13.94 -10.03
N GLU A 36 13.77 -15.20 -9.70
CA GLU A 36 13.26 -16.34 -10.47
C GLU A 36 11.79 -16.66 -10.15
N LYS A 37 11.20 -15.95 -9.17
CA LYS A 37 9.82 -16.18 -8.72
C LYS A 37 8.84 -15.86 -9.84
N VAL A 38 7.84 -16.72 -9.98
CA VAL A 38 6.72 -16.59 -10.90
C VAL A 38 5.46 -16.24 -10.10
N ALA A 39 4.73 -15.21 -10.53
CA ALA A 39 3.50 -14.79 -9.91
C ALA A 39 2.39 -15.84 -10.14
N SER A 40 1.67 -16.17 -9.07
CA SER A 40 0.49 -17.04 -9.09
C SER A 40 -0.64 -16.36 -8.33
N LEU A 41 -1.84 -16.41 -8.89
CA LEU A 41 -3.02 -15.80 -8.32
C LEU A 41 -4.03 -16.88 -7.93
N ALA A 42 -4.64 -16.71 -6.76
CA ALA A 42 -5.72 -17.54 -6.27
C ALA A 42 -6.73 -16.66 -5.51
N TYR A 43 -7.96 -17.13 -5.37
CA TYR A 43 -8.94 -16.46 -4.54
C TYR A 43 -8.55 -16.56 -3.05
N GLY A 44 -8.59 -15.42 -2.36
CA GLY A 44 -8.36 -15.38 -0.92
C GLY A 44 -9.48 -16.05 -0.13
N ARG A 45 -9.15 -16.58 1.06
CA ARG A 45 -10.16 -17.13 1.99
C ARG A 45 -11.10 -16.04 2.52
N ILE A 46 -10.59 -14.84 2.75
CA ILE A 46 -11.36 -13.68 3.23
C ILE A 46 -11.66 -12.82 2.01
N GLN A 47 -12.95 -12.55 1.77
CA GLN A 47 -13.43 -11.83 0.58
C GLN A 47 -14.19 -10.57 0.99
N GLY A 48 -13.95 -9.48 0.26
CA GLY A 48 -14.60 -8.19 0.48
C GLY A 48 -13.83 -7.23 1.39
N LYS A 49 -13.98 -5.93 1.10
CA LYS A 49 -13.34 -4.82 1.81
C LYS A 49 -13.67 -4.81 3.31
N SER A 50 -14.95 -4.94 3.67
CA SER A 50 -15.41 -4.96 5.07
C SER A 50 -14.85 -6.13 5.86
N ALA A 51 -14.80 -7.33 5.27
CA ALA A 51 -14.25 -8.51 5.93
C ALA A 51 -12.74 -8.40 6.15
N LEU A 52 -11.99 -7.85 5.18
CA LEU A 52 -10.56 -7.57 5.34
C LEU A 52 -10.30 -6.52 6.42
N ILE A 53 -11.10 -5.46 6.45
CA ILE A 53 -11.05 -4.45 7.52
C ILE A 53 -11.24 -5.12 8.88
N ALA A 54 -12.33 -5.89 9.05
CA ALA A 54 -12.63 -6.57 10.30
C ALA A 54 -11.52 -7.54 10.73
N HIS A 55 -10.86 -8.19 9.77
CA HIS A 55 -9.76 -9.10 10.02
C HIS A 55 -8.51 -8.38 10.56
N PHE A 56 -8.16 -7.22 9.99
CA PHE A 56 -6.92 -6.52 10.32
C PHE A 56 -7.06 -5.41 11.37
N GLN A 57 -8.26 -4.85 11.59
CA GLN A 57 -8.46 -3.69 12.50
C GLN A 57 -7.97 -3.90 13.93
N ASN A 58 -8.01 -5.15 14.44
CA ASN A 58 -7.52 -5.53 15.77
C ASN A 58 -6.22 -6.35 15.72
N SER A 59 -5.61 -6.49 14.54
CA SER A 59 -4.39 -7.27 14.35
C SER A 59 -3.17 -6.51 14.89
N SER A 60 -2.20 -7.24 15.45
CA SER A 60 -0.92 -6.65 15.85
C SER A 60 -0.16 -6.01 14.70
N LEU A 61 -0.51 -6.34 13.45
CA LEU A 61 0.01 -5.69 12.24
C LEU A 61 -0.19 -4.17 12.28
N MET A 62 -1.26 -3.69 12.91
CA MET A 62 -1.56 -2.27 13.01
C MET A 62 -0.61 -1.51 13.97
N ASN A 63 0.19 -2.22 14.76
CA ASN A 63 1.25 -1.65 15.61
C ASN A 63 2.60 -1.54 14.89
N GLU A 64 2.76 -2.11 13.69
CA GLU A 64 4.00 -2.03 12.92
C GLU A 64 4.14 -0.68 12.18
N ASP A 65 5.27 -0.45 11.50
CA ASP A 65 5.50 0.75 10.68
C ASP A 65 4.34 0.96 9.69
N LYS A 66 3.94 2.22 9.44
CA LYS A 66 2.82 2.55 8.55
C LYS A 66 2.96 1.92 7.16
N ARG A 67 4.19 1.76 6.66
CA ARG A 67 4.50 1.13 5.36
C ARG A 67 4.23 -0.38 5.33
N CYS A 68 4.10 -1.01 6.48
CA CYS A 68 3.80 -2.44 6.60
C CYS A 68 2.31 -2.72 6.89
N ARG A 69 1.49 -1.68 7.07
CA ARG A 69 0.06 -1.82 7.36
C ARG A 69 -0.73 -1.98 6.06
N PRO A 70 -1.94 -2.57 6.13
CA PRO A 70 -2.83 -2.63 4.98
C PRO A 70 -3.22 -1.21 4.54
N ILE A 71 -3.33 -1.02 3.22
CA ILE A 71 -3.74 0.24 2.61
C ILE A 71 -5.20 0.12 2.17
N LEU A 72 -5.98 1.17 2.41
CA LEU A 72 -7.36 1.28 2.00
C LEU A 72 -7.53 2.42 1.00
N PHE A 73 -8.46 2.24 0.06
CA PHE A 73 -8.80 3.24 -0.95
C PHE A 73 -10.30 3.46 -0.95
N HIS A 74 -10.71 4.70 -1.22
CA HIS A 74 -12.10 5.01 -1.52
C HIS A 74 -12.51 4.28 -2.81
N THR A 75 -13.65 3.60 -2.77
CA THR A 75 -14.10 2.72 -3.87
C THR A 75 -15.03 3.42 -4.86
N ALA A 76 -15.59 4.58 -4.50
CA ALA A 76 -16.58 5.30 -5.29
C ALA A 76 -16.59 6.79 -4.93
N GLY A 77 -17.30 7.59 -5.74
CA GLY A 77 -17.43 9.03 -5.55
C GLY A 77 -16.25 9.82 -6.11
N PRO A 78 -16.20 11.14 -5.85
CA PRO A 78 -15.17 12.03 -6.40
C PRO A 78 -13.75 11.69 -5.94
N ASN A 79 -13.62 11.02 -4.78
CA ASN A 79 -12.34 10.64 -4.20
C ASN A 79 -11.93 9.20 -4.55
N ALA A 80 -12.62 8.54 -5.50
CA ALA A 80 -12.34 7.15 -5.84
C ALA A 80 -10.87 6.97 -6.29
N GLY A 81 -10.18 6.02 -5.65
CA GLY A 81 -8.74 5.80 -5.86
C GLY A 81 -7.83 6.52 -4.86
N ASP A 82 -8.34 7.52 -4.13
CA ASP A 82 -7.58 8.16 -3.07
C ASP A 82 -7.42 7.23 -1.86
N GLN A 83 -6.24 7.28 -1.23
CA GLN A 83 -5.98 6.52 -0.02
C GLN A 83 -6.83 7.06 1.13
N GLU A 84 -7.47 6.16 1.87
CA GLU A 84 -8.20 6.49 3.09
C GLU A 84 -7.53 5.87 4.33
N PRO A 85 -7.64 6.50 5.51
CA PRO A 85 -7.09 5.95 6.74
C PRO A 85 -7.72 4.59 7.07
N PHE A 86 -6.88 3.63 7.47
CA PHE A 86 -7.39 2.34 7.92
C PHE A 86 -8.12 2.50 9.27
N PRO A 87 -9.35 1.97 9.42
CA PRO A 87 -10.07 2.06 10.68
C PRO A 87 -9.40 1.19 11.74
N MET A 88 -8.84 1.84 12.76
CA MET A 88 -8.16 1.17 13.87
C MET A 88 -9.22 0.69 14.88
N GLY A 89 -9.18 -0.59 15.23
CA GLY A 89 -10.05 -1.13 16.27
C GLY A 89 -9.57 -0.72 17.66
N SER A 90 -10.48 -0.72 18.64
CA SER A 90 -10.18 -0.29 20.02
C SER A 90 -9.24 -1.23 20.77
N ASN A 91 -9.14 -2.50 20.34
CA ASN A 91 -8.42 -3.56 21.05
C ASN A 91 -7.35 -4.21 20.15
N ILE A 92 -6.36 -3.42 19.73
CA ILE A 92 -5.28 -3.91 18.88
C ILE A 92 -4.40 -4.88 19.67
N ARG A 93 -4.36 -6.13 19.21
CA ARG A 93 -3.57 -7.19 19.85
C ARG A 93 -2.08 -6.85 19.82
N SER A 94 -1.36 -7.18 20.89
CA SER A 94 0.11 -7.14 20.87
C SER A 94 0.67 -8.34 20.12
N ARG A 95 1.81 -8.16 19.45
CA ARG A 95 2.51 -9.27 18.81
C ARG A 95 3.17 -10.11 19.91
N PRO A 96 2.94 -11.43 19.99
CA PRO A 96 3.67 -12.28 20.93
C PRO A 96 5.18 -12.15 20.67
N GLY A 97 5.95 -11.82 21.71
CA GLY A 97 7.42 -11.77 21.65
C GLY A 97 8.07 -10.42 21.29
N LYS A 98 7.33 -9.30 21.21
CA LYS A 98 7.91 -7.96 21.00
C LYS A 98 7.67 -7.09 22.23
N THR A 99 8.72 -6.88 23.03
CA THR A 99 8.71 -5.96 24.18
C THR A 99 8.35 -4.55 23.67
N ARG A 100 7.39 -3.89 24.32
CA ARG A 100 6.90 -2.56 23.92
C ARG A 100 8.03 -1.53 24.07
N THR A 101 8.70 -1.16 22.99
CA THR A 101 9.42 0.11 22.91
C THR A 101 8.45 1.16 22.40
N SER A 102 7.93 1.98 23.31
CA SER A 102 7.15 3.17 23.00
C SER A 102 8.07 4.25 22.42
N SER A 103 8.36 4.18 21.11
CA SER A 103 8.94 5.30 20.38
C SER A 103 7.82 6.23 19.94
N ILE A 104 7.61 7.30 20.71
CA ILE A 104 6.90 8.49 20.28
C ILE A 104 7.81 9.16 19.25
N GLU A 105 7.45 9.11 17.96
CA GLU A 105 8.05 10.00 16.95
C GLU A 105 6.92 10.74 16.23
N ASN A 106 6.72 11.98 16.70
CA ASN A 106 6.01 13.02 16.00
C ASN A 106 6.80 13.38 14.73
N TYR A 107 6.24 13.07 13.56
CA TYR A 107 6.60 13.78 12.34
C TYR A 107 5.40 14.59 11.89
N THR A 108 5.46 15.86 12.28
CA THR A 108 4.68 16.98 11.80
C THR A 108 4.68 17.04 10.27
N ASN A 109 3.50 17.38 9.75
CA ASN A 109 3.19 17.84 8.40
C ASN A 109 4.39 18.39 7.60
N LEU A 110 4.63 17.78 6.44
CA LEU A 110 5.20 18.51 5.30
C LEU A 110 4.33 18.22 4.08
N SER A 111 3.22 18.96 4.00
CA SER A 111 2.56 19.28 2.74
C SER A 111 3.04 20.68 2.37
N SER A 112 3.91 20.77 1.37
CA SER A 112 4.14 22.02 0.64
C SER A 112 4.57 21.67 -0.78
N SER A 113 3.57 21.72 -1.67
CA SER A 113 3.62 22.47 -2.91
C SER A 113 4.76 22.14 -3.89
N PHE A 114 4.47 21.29 -4.87
CA PHE A 114 5.09 21.42 -6.17
C PHE A 114 4.34 22.52 -6.93
N GLU A 115 4.82 23.75 -6.80
CA GLU A 115 4.42 24.85 -7.68
C GLU A 115 5.62 25.32 -8.51
N ASN A 116 5.35 25.33 -9.81
CA ASN A 116 5.75 26.29 -10.83
C ASN A 116 7.19 26.33 -11.36
N ARG A 117 7.21 26.04 -12.67
CA ARG A 117 8.21 26.42 -13.66
C ARG A 117 8.44 27.93 -13.65
N GLU A 118 9.70 28.34 -13.71
CA GLU A 118 10.15 29.55 -14.39
C GLU A 118 11.65 29.39 -14.68
N GLU A 119 12.04 29.29 -15.95
CA GLU A 119 13.43 29.39 -16.39
C GLU A 119 13.49 30.56 -17.39
N ALA A 120 14.18 31.63 -16.98
CA ALA A 120 14.41 32.85 -17.76
C ALA A 120 15.77 32.78 -18.50
N PRO A 121 15.97 33.58 -19.57
CA PRO A 121 16.94 33.27 -20.62
C PRO A 121 18.33 33.84 -20.33
N ASN A 122 19.37 33.04 -20.54
CA ASN A 122 20.74 33.53 -20.64
C ASN A 122 21.10 33.71 -22.12
N GLY A 123 21.20 34.97 -22.55
CA GLY A 123 21.91 35.35 -23.75
C GLY A 123 23.35 35.76 -23.40
N THR A 124 24.29 35.36 -24.25
CA THR A 124 25.49 36.16 -24.61
C THR A 124 25.95 35.76 -26.01
N ASP A 125 26.39 36.78 -26.73
CA ASP A 125 26.63 36.89 -28.17
C ASP A 125 27.78 36.05 -28.75
N SER A 126 27.69 35.84 -30.07
CA SER A 126 28.85 35.71 -30.97
C SER A 126 28.45 36.11 -32.40
N ILE A 127 28.73 37.36 -32.79
CA ILE A 127 29.69 37.83 -33.82
C ILE A 127 29.60 39.36 -33.88
#